data_AF-Q334R2-F1
#
_entry.id   AF-Q334R2-F1
#
_cell.length_a   1.000
_cell.length_b   1.000
_cell.length_c   1.000
_cell.angle_alpha   90.00
_cell.angle_beta   90.00
_cell.angle_gamma   90.00
#
_symmetry.space_group_name_H-M   'P 1'
#
loop_
_entity.id
_entity.type
_entity.pdbx_description
1 polymer ?
#
loop_
_entity_poly.entity_id
_entity_poly.type
_entity_poly.pdbx_seq_one_letter_code
_entity_poly.pdbx_strand_id
1 'polypeptide(L)'
;TDTRKFLELCPQAQLYCFEPDPRAAARFKKNMDRYLDNVKLFEIAVSDRNGRIDFHPSNGNGDAKDWDLSGSIRRPKNHLLEYDWVRFDHPISVETRRLDDWCNEANLKRIDFIWMDV
;
A
#
# COMPACT_ATOMS: atom_id res chain seq x y z
N THR A 1 9.15 7.74 -5.58
CA THR A 1 8.74 6.47 -4.96
C THR A 1 9.76 5.42 -5.36
N ASP A 2 9.89 4.32 -4.62
CA ASP A 2 10.83 3.25 -4.99
C ASP A 2 10.41 2.56 -6.31
N THR A 3 9.10 2.52 -6.61
CA THR A 3 8.57 2.09 -7.93
C THR A 3 9.26 2.78 -9.09
N ARG A 4 9.46 4.10 -9.02
CA ARG A 4 10.15 4.85 -10.09
C ARG A 4 11.62 4.44 -10.19
N LYS A 5 12.31 4.28 -9.05
CA LYS A 5 13.71 3.84 -9.02
C LYS A 5 13.85 2.43 -9.63
N PHE A 6 12.92 1.52 -9.36
CA PHE A 6 12.92 0.18 -9.96
C PHE A 6 12.76 0.24 -11.49
N LEU A 7 11.92 1.14 -12.01
CA LEU A 7 11.79 1.34 -13.46
C LEU A 7 12.99 2.04 -14.09
N GLU A 8 13.63 2.96 -13.38
CA GLU A 8 14.87 3.59 -13.84
C GLU A 8 16.01 2.53 -13.95
N LEU A 9 16.08 1.59 -13.01
CA LEU A 9 17.06 0.49 -13.00
C LEU A 9 16.70 -0.65 -13.96
N CYS A 10 15.41 -0.95 -14.12
CA CYS A 10 14.91 -2.00 -15.00
C CYS A 10 13.67 -1.50 -15.77
N PRO A 11 13.86 -0.79 -16.90
CA PRO A 11 12.76 -0.17 -17.64
C PRO A 11 11.74 -1.15 -18.22
N GLN A 12 12.11 -2.42 -18.35
CA GLN A 12 11.25 -3.49 -18.86
C GLN A 12 10.45 -4.19 -17.74
N ALA A 13 10.70 -3.83 -16.47
CA ALA A 13 10.00 -4.44 -15.35
C ALA A 13 8.49 -4.20 -15.42
N GLN A 14 7.72 -5.20 -15.00
CA GLN A 14 6.29 -5.11 -14.76
C GLN A 14 6.06 -5.08 -13.25
N LEU A 15 5.55 -3.97 -12.74
CA LEU A 15 5.30 -3.78 -11.32
C LEU A 15 3.81 -3.87 -11.02
N TYR A 16 3.49 -4.72 -10.05
CA TYR A 16 2.17 -4.82 -9.46
C TYR A 16 2.26 -4.30 -8.03
N CYS A 17 1.65 -3.16 -7.78
CA CYS A 17 1.73 -2.43 -6.51
C CYS A 17 0.40 -2.52 -5.77
N PHE A 18 0.47 -2.64 -4.44
CA PHE A 18 -0.70 -2.78 -3.56
C PHE A 18 -0.66 -1.66 -2.52
N GLU A 19 -1.73 -0.88 -2.41
CA GLU A 19 -1.83 0.23 -1.44
C GLU A 19 -3.29 0.41 -1.00
N PRO A 20 -3.66 0.04 0.24
CA PRO A 20 -5.03 0.19 0.72
C PRO A 20 -5.41 1.62 1.14
N ASP A 21 -4.45 2.52 1.40
CA ASP A 21 -4.77 3.90 1.78
C ASP A 21 -5.13 4.74 0.54
N PRO A 22 -6.38 5.22 0.41
CA PRO A 22 -6.81 5.98 -0.77
C PRO A 22 -6.01 7.27 -0.99
N ARG A 23 -5.44 7.85 0.07
CA ARG A 23 -4.60 9.07 -0.01
C ARG A 23 -3.26 8.77 -0.67
N ALA A 24 -2.59 7.71 -0.22
CA ALA A 24 -1.35 7.24 -0.79
C ALA A 24 -1.56 6.76 -2.24
N ALA A 25 -2.63 6.02 -2.50
CA ALA A 25 -3.01 5.56 -3.83
C ALA A 25 -3.24 6.74 -4.81
N ALA A 26 -3.94 7.80 -4.38
CA ALA A 26 -4.15 8.99 -5.20
C ALA A 26 -2.83 9.69 -5.56
N ARG A 27 -1.92 9.85 -4.58
CA ARG A 27 -0.58 10.42 -4.85
C ARG A 27 0.25 9.52 -5.75
N PHE A 28 0.19 8.20 -5.57
CA PHE A 28 0.87 7.24 -6.41
C PHE A 28 0.44 7.37 -7.87
N LYS A 29 -0.87 7.35 -8.14
CA LYS A 29 -1.41 7.48 -9.50
C LYS A 29 -0.95 8.77 -10.19
N LYS A 30 -0.94 9.90 -9.46
CA LYS A 30 -0.44 11.18 -9.98
C LYS A 30 1.05 11.12 -10.35
N ASN A 31 1.86 10.41 -9.57
CA ASN A 31 3.31 10.33 -9.76
C ASN A 31 3.74 9.30 -10.81
N MET A 32 2.87 8.36 -11.16
CA MET A 32 3.16 7.23 -12.05
C MET A 32 2.40 7.31 -13.40
N ASP A 33 1.81 8.47 -13.72
CA ASP A 33 1.03 8.74 -14.93
C ASP A 33 1.76 8.39 -16.23
N ARG A 34 3.10 8.50 -16.26
CA ARG A 34 3.95 8.18 -17.41
C ARG A 34 4.32 6.70 -17.55
N TYR A 35 3.97 5.86 -16.58
CA TYR A 35 4.41 4.47 -16.49
C TYR A 35 3.24 3.46 -16.50
N LEU A 36 2.09 3.86 -17.04
CA LEU A 36 0.86 3.05 -16.99
C LEU A 36 0.98 1.70 -17.72
N ASP A 37 1.91 1.57 -18.67
CA ASP A 37 2.18 0.31 -19.37
C ASP A 37 2.98 -0.70 -18.53
N ASN A 38 3.74 -0.21 -17.53
CA ASN A 38 4.62 -1.02 -16.70
C ASN A 38 4.11 -1.19 -15.26
N VAL A 39 3.16 -0.37 -14.82
CA VAL A 39 2.74 -0.28 -13.42
C VAL A 39 1.24 -0.44 -13.29
N LYS A 40 0.83 -1.40 -12.47
CA LYS A 40 -0.58 -1.58 -12.08
C LYS A 40 -0.70 -1.42 -10.58
N LEU A 41 -1.55 -0.48 -10.16
CA LEU A 41 -1.88 -0.27 -8.75
C LEU A 41 -3.20 -0.97 -8.40
N PHE A 42 -3.21 -1.70 -7.31
CA PHE A 42 -4.39 -2.30 -6.71
C PHE A 42 -4.64 -1.65 -5.35
N GLU A 43 -5.83 -1.07 -5.18
CA GLU A 43 -6.25 -0.40 -3.94
C GLU A 43 -6.79 -1.41 -2.92
N ILE A 44 -5.96 -2.40 -2.59
CA ILE A 44 -6.29 -3.52 -1.71
C ILE A 44 -5.12 -3.75 -0.74
N ALA A 45 -5.42 -4.32 0.42
CA ALA A 45 -4.41 -4.79 1.36
C ALA A 45 -4.03 -6.25 1.06
N VAL A 46 -2.73 -6.55 1.01
CA VAL A 46 -2.27 -7.95 1.03
C VAL A 46 -2.43 -8.51 2.45
N SER A 47 -3.05 -9.68 2.56
CA SER A 47 -3.46 -10.27 3.85
C SER A 47 -3.36 -11.80 3.83
N ASP A 48 -3.57 -12.44 4.98
CA ASP A 48 -3.66 -13.89 5.12
C ASP A 48 -5.02 -14.46 4.69
N ARG A 49 -6.00 -13.58 4.40
CA ARG A 49 -7.36 -13.94 3.97
C ARG A 49 -7.90 -12.99 2.92
N ASN A 50 -8.81 -13.50 2.09
CA ASN A 50 -9.60 -12.69 1.17
C ASN A 50 -10.83 -12.12 1.89
N GLY A 51 -11.34 -10.99 1.40
CA GLY A 51 -12.56 -10.37 1.92
C GLY A 51 -12.34 -8.91 2.27
N ARG A 52 -12.91 -8.45 3.39
CA ARG A 52 -12.75 -7.08 3.86
C ARG A 52 -12.20 -7.05 5.28
N ILE A 53 -11.41 -6.02 5.60
CA ILE A 53 -10.90 -5.76 6.95
C ILE A 53 -10.94 -4.28 7.25
N ASP A 54 -10.93 -3.94 8.53
CA ASP A 54 -10.67 -2.58 8.97
C ASP A 54 -9.18 -2.29 8.79
N PHE A 55 -8.87 -1.36 7.89
CA PHE A 55 -7.58 -0.69 7.85
C PHE A 55 -7.65 0.51 8.77
N HIS A 56 -6.58 0.75 9.51
CA HIS A 56 -6.40 1.89 10.39
C HIS A 56 -5.40 2.85 9.73
N PRO A 57 -5.85 3.81 8.90
CA PRO A 57 -4.97 4.83 8.35
C PRO A 57 -4.33 5.61 9.49
N SER A 58 -3.03 5.85 9.40
CA SER A 58 -2.41 6.83 10.28
C SER A 58 -2.93 8.23 9.94
N ASN A 59 -2.85 9.12 10.92
CA ASN A 59 -3.00 10.55 10.77
C ASN A 59 -2.11 11.23 11.82
N GLY A 60 -2.07 12.55 11.82
CA GLY A 60 -1.37 13.31 12.85
C GLY A 60 -2.12 14.57 13.27
N ASN A 61 -1.47 15.35 14.11
CA ASN A 61 -1.90 16.67 14.56
C ASN A 61 -0.94 17.75 14.03
N GLY A 62 -1.40 19.00 13.98
CA GLY A 62 -0.57 20.14 13.55
C GLY A 62 0.06 19.92 12.17
N ASP A 63 1.38 20.03 12.10
CA ASP A 63 2.16 19.86 10.87
C ASP A 63 2.14 18.41 10.33
N ALA A 64 1.78 17.43 11.16
CA ALA A 64 1.64 16.04 10.77
C ALA A 64 0.22 15.66 10.31
N LYS A 65 -0.65 16.65 10.05
CA LYS A 65 -1.97 16.39 9.49
C LYS A 65 -1.84 15.61 8.18
N ASP A 66 -2.71 14.62 8.01
CA ASP A 66 -2.76 13.71 6.86
C ASP A 66 -1.56 12.76 6.72
N TRP A 67 -0.80 12.55 7.80
CA TRP A 67 0.29 11.56 7.87
C TRP A 67 -0.18 10.15 7.52
N ASP A 68 0.29 9.57 6.43
CA ASP A 68 -0.17 8.27 5.92
C ASP A 68 0.95 7.23 5.74
N LEU A 69 2.00 7.32 6.58
CA LEU A 69 3.19 6.47 6.50
C LEU A 69 3.23 5.38 7.60
N SER A 70 2.13 5.17 8.32
CA SER A 70 2.11 4.23 9.46
C SER A 70 0.78 3.47 9.59
N GLY A 71 -0.05 3.46 8.54
CA GLY A 71 -1.34 2.78 8.54
C GLY A 71 -1.20 1.26 8.61
N SER A 72 -2.18 0.56 9.18
CA SER A 72 -2.12 -0.90 9.31
C SER A 72 -3.50 -1.55 9.35
N ILE A 73 -3.60 -2.78 8.81
CA ILE A 73 -4.76 -3.66 9.03
C ILE A 73 -4.75 -4.30 10.43
N ARG A 74 -3.64 -4.19 11.17
CA ARG A 74 -3.56 -4.56 12.57
C ARG A 74 -3.74 -3.32 13.41
N ARG A 75 -4.62 -3.37 14.41
CA ARG A 75 -4.83 -2.24 15.31
C ARG A 75 -3.50 -1.85 15.98
N PRO A 76 -3.01 -0.61 15.78
CA PRO A 76 -1.77 -0.15 16.39
C PRO A 76 -1.92 -0.09 17.91
N LYS A 77 -0.93 -0.63 18.63
CA LYS A 77 -0.93 -0.66 20.11
C LYS A 77 0.18 0.20 20.71
N ASN A 78 1.41 0.02 20.22
CA ASN A 78 2.60 0.62 20.84
C ASN A 78 3.11 1.87 20.11
N HIS A 79 2.67 2.13 18.88
CA HIS A 79 3.15 3.28 18.10
C HIS A 79 2.86 4.63 18.77
N LEU A 80 1.77 4.69 19.55
CA LEU A 80 1.37 5.85 20.35
C LEU A 80 2.31 6.14 21.54
N LEU A 81 3.16 5.17 21.93
CA LEU A 81 4.12 5.35 23.03
C LEU A 81 5.38 6.09 22.57
N GLU A 82 5.72 5.99 21.28
CA GLU A 82 6.91 6.63 20.70
C GLU A 82 6.58 7.94 19.98
N TYR A 83 5.40 8.03 19.36
CA TYR A 83 4.93 9.20 18.63
C TYR A 83 3.49 9.54 19.02
N ASP A 84 3.34 10.35 20.07
CA ASP A 84 2.05 10.78 20.64
C ASP A 84 1.17 11.60 19.69
N TRP A 85 1.78 12.21 18.68
CA TRP A 85 1.10 12.98 17.64
C TRP A 85 0.48 12.10 16.56
N VAL A 86 0.88 10.81 16.43
CA VAL A 86 0.30 9.89 15.45
C VAL A 86 -1.04 9.38 15.96
N ARG A 87 -2.02 9.30 15.07
CA ARG A 87 -3.40 8.92 15.38
C ARG A 87 -3.93 7.90 14.40
N PHE A 88 -4.97 7.18 14.81
CA PHE A 88 -5.63 6.11 14.04
C PHE A 88 -7.15 6.19 14.21
N ASP A 89 -7.69 7.40 14.04
CA ASP A 89 -9.02 7.77 14.54
C ASP A 89 -10.18 7.22 13.71
N HIS A 90 -9.95 6.97 12.42
CA HIS A 90 -11.00 6.67 11.45
C HIS A 90 -10.63 5.44 10.63
N PRO A 91 -10.90 4.22 11.15
CA PRO A 91 -10.72 3.03 10.35
C PRO A 91 -11.62 3.06 9.12
N ILE A 92 -11.09 2.54 8.01
CA ILE A 92 -11.82 2.37 6.76
C ILE A 92 -11.86 0.89 6.40
N SER A 93 -13.00 0.45 5.86
CA SER A 93 -13.11 -0.92 5.36
C SER A 93 -12.42 -1.00 4.01
N VAL A 94 -11.39 -1.83 3.89
CA VAL A 94 -10.66 -2.08 2.64
C VAL A 94 -10.81 -3.52 2.21
N GLU A 95 -10.65 -3.76 0.91
CA GLU A 95 -10.56 -5.11 0.38
C GLU A 95 -9.20 -5.72 0.74
N THR A 96 -9.22 -7.02 1.00
CA THR A 96 -8.05 -7.82 1.33
C THR A 96 -7.91 -8.98 0.36
N ARG A 97 -6.66 -9.29 0.03
CA ARG A 97 -6.31 -10.39 -0.86
C ARG A 97 -5.10 -11.15 -0.35
N ARG A 98 -5.18 -12.48 -0.37
CA ARG A 98 -3.97 -13.32 -0.34
C ARG A 98 -3.17 -13.09 -1.61
N LEU A 99 -1.86 -12.91 -1.47
CA LEU A 99 -0.98 -12.70 -2.62
C LEU A 99 -1.03 -13.87 -3.60
N ASP A 100 -1.01 -15.12 -3.08
CA ASP A 100 -1.12 -16.33 -3.90
C ASP A 100 -2.37 -16.33 -4.78
N ASP A 101 -3.51 -15.99 -4.19
CA ASP A 101 -4.75 -15.99 -4.93
C ASP A 101 -4.69 -14.89 -6.00
N TRP A 102 -4.16 -13.70 -5.67
CA TRP A 102 -4.09 -12.59 -6.62
C TRP A 102 -3.18 -12.95 -7.80
N CYS A 103 -2.06 -13.63 -7.53
CA CYS A 103 -1.18 -14.16 -8.57
C CYS A 103 -1.91 -15.15 -9.48
N ASN A 104 -2.73 -16.04 -8.92
CA ASN A 104 -3.54 -16.99 -9.71
C ASN A 104 -4.54 -16.26 -10.63
N GLU A 105 -5.24 -15.24 -10.13
CA GLU A 105 -6.19 -14.43 -10.92
C GLU A 105 -5.50 -13.63 -12.03
N ALA A 106 -4.33 -13.05 -11.72
CA ALA A 106 -3.51 -12.34 -12.68
C ALA A 106 -2.80 -13.28 -13.67
N ASN A 107 -2.92 -14.60 -13.51
CA ASN A 107 -2.15 -15.63 -14.22
C ASN A 107 -0.63 -15.35 -14.15
N LEU A 108 -0.19 -14.79 -13.02
CA LEU A 108 1.21 -14.46 -12.74
C LEU A 108 1.91 -15.67 -12.15
N LYS A 109 2.68 -16.37 -12.98
CA LYS A 109 3.31 -17.65 -12.62
C LYS A 109 4.63 -17.51 -11.85
N ARG A 110 5.27 -16.34 -11.94
CA ARG A 110 6.58 -16.09 -11.33
C ARG A 110 6.66 -14.66 -10.83
N ILE A 111 7.24 -14.49 -9.66
CA ILE A 111 7.64 -13.20 -9.10
C ILE A 111 9.17 -13.22 -9.04
N ASP A 112 9.81 -12.29 -9.72
CA ASP A 112 11.28 -12.19 -9.72
C ASP A 112 11.80 -11.46 -8.47
N PHE A 113 11.00 -10.53 -7.92
CA PHE A 113 11.36 -9.73 -6.76
C PHE A 113 10.11 -9.20 -6.04
N ILE A 114 10.18 -9.14 -4.71
CA ILE A 114 9.18 -8.48 -3.86
C ILE A 114 9.88 -7.39 -3.03
N TRP A 115 9.41 -6.16 -3.17
CA TRP A 115 9.68 -5.07 -2.24
C TRP A 115 8.45 -4.88 -1.36
N MET A 116 8.61 -5.04 -0.05
CA MET A 116 7.51 -4.96 0.91
C MET A 116 8.01 -4.34 2.21
N ASP A 117 7.42 -3.19 2.55
CA ASP A 117 7.61 -2.47 3.80
C ASP A 117 6.20 -2.22 4.37
N VAL A 118 5.82 -3.03 5.38
CA VAL A 118 4.43 -3.18 5.88
C VAL A 118 4.38 -3.29 7.41
#